data_AF-A0A7L4QZ24-F1
#
_entry.id   AF-A0A7L4QZ24-F1
#
_cell.length_a   1.000
_cell.length_b   1.000
_cell.length_c   1.000
_cell.angle_alpha   90.00
_cell.angle_beta   90.00
_cell.angle_gamma   90.00
#
_symmetry.space_group_name_H-M   'P 1'
#
loop_
_entity.id
_entity.type
_entity.pdbx_description
1 polymer ?
#
loop_
_entity_poly.entity_id
_entity_poly.type
_entity_poly.pdbx_seq_one_letter_code
_entity_poly.pdbx_strand_id
1 'polypeptide(L)'
;VGSQASGMFLVHSESEESPYVASRPFRVNAGAVHAYVKVGDKTRYLSELKSGDNVTIVDAHGNQRAGIVGRVKIERRPLMLVEAEVEGNIIKNILQNAETIKLVDTNGEPISIAELKPGDEVMVHYEGGARHFGMKVEETIIEK
;
A
#
# COMPACT_ATOMS: atom_id res chain seq x y z
N VAL A 1 -1.65 -1.02 1.05
CA VAL A 1 -2.52 0.16 0.87
C VAL A 1 -3.00 0.19 -0.57
N GLY A 2 -4.25 0.53 -0.87
CA GLY A 2 -4.73 0.58 -2.26
C GLY A 2 -5.99 1.41 -2.43
N SER A 3 -6.33 1.79 -3.66
CA SER A 3 -7.59 2.49 -3.97
C SER A 3 -8.81 1.58 -3.83
N GLN A 4 -8.62 0.26 -3.92
CA GLN A 4 -9.64 -0.75 -3.65
C GLN A 4 -9.33 -1.49 -2.34
N ALA A 5 -10.37 -1.91 -1.62
CA ALA A 5 -10.19 -2.72 -0.42
C ALA A 5 -9.65 -4.13 -0.75
N SER A 6 -9.98 -4.64 -1.93
CA SER A 6 -9.59 -5.97 -2.43
C SER A 6 -8.18 -6.03 -3.01
N GLY A 7 -7.53 -4.89 -3.28
CA GLY A 7 -6.23 -4.83 -3.94
C GLY A 7 -5.33 -3.77 -3.32
N MET A 8 -4.28 -4.22 -2.63
CA MET A 8 -3.42 -3.36 -1.84
C MET A 8 -1.95 -3.55 -2.19
N PHE A 9 -1.23 -2.46 -2.39
CA PHE A 9 0.20 -2.45 -2.66
C PHE A 9 1.02 -2.44 -1.37
N LEU A 10 2.16 -3.12 -1.36
CA LEU A 10 3.15 -3.02 -0.29
C LEU A 10 3.99 -1.75 -0.49
N VAL A 11 3.70 -0.74 0.33
CA VAL A 11 4.41 0.55 0.30
C VAL A 11 5.55 0.49 1.31
N HIS A 12 6.77 0.69 0.83
CA HIS A 12 7.97 0.59 1.64
C HIS A 12 8.01 1.72 2.68
N SER A 13 8.47 1.42 3.90
CA SER A 13 8.76 2.47 4.88
C SER A 13 9.99 3.25 4.40
N GLU A 14 9.96 4.58 4.44
CA GLU A 14 11.09 5.46 4.12
C GLU A 14 12.22 5.36 5.17
N SER A 15 12.69 4.14 5.45
CA SER A 15 13.62 3.78 6.52
C SER A 15 15.02 3.43 6.01
N GLU A 16 15.23 3.37 4.70
CA GLU A 16 16.57 3.22 4.12
C GLU A 16 17.46 4.42 4.48
N GLU A 17 18.73 4.12 4.71
CA GLU A 17 19.74 5.17 4.82
C GLU A 17 19.98 5.79 3.44
N SER A 18 19.91 7.11 3.37
CA SER A 18 20.33 7.87 2.21
C SER A 18 21.59 8.64 2.56
N PRO A 19 22.51 8.91 1.61
CA PRO A 19 23.64 9.82 1.84
C PRO A 19 23.22 11.21 2.36
N TYR A 20 21.94 11.56 2.16
CA TYR A 20 21.39 12.88 2.49
C TYR A 20 20.52 12.89 3.75
N VAL A 21 20.08 11.73 4.27
CA VAL A 21 19.10 11.66 5.36
C VAL A 21 19.35 10.42 6.23
N ALA A 22 19.48 10.62 7.55
CA ALA A 22 19.57 9.53 8.52
C ALA A 22 18.28 8.68 8.52
N SER A 23 18.44 7.36 8.67
CA SER A 23 17.32 6.43 8.79
C SER A 23 16.42 6.82 9.96
N ARG A 24 15.10 6.81 9.72
CA ARG A 24 14.09 7.00 10.77
C ARG A 24 13.58 5.64 11.24
N PRO A 25 13.18 5.48 12.52
CA PRO A 25 12.72 4.19 13.04
C PRO A 25 11.58 3.57 12.23
N PHE A 26 10.63 4.40 11.76
CA PHE A 26 9.59 4.03 10.80
C PHE A 26 8.84 5.30 10.33
N ARG A 27 8.77 5.53 9.02
CA ARG A 27 7.91 6.55 8.37
C ARG A 27 7.39 5.95 7.06
N VAL A 28 6.15 6.23 6.69
CA VAL A 28 5.63 5.84 5.38
C VAL A 28 4.75 6.95 4.81
N ASN A 29 4.92 7.24 3.53
CA ASN A 29 3.90 7.93 2.75
C ASN A 29 2.97 6.87 2.17
N ALA A 30 1.92 6.55 2.91
CA ALA A 30 1.10 5.38 2.63
C ALA A 30 0.29 5.51 1.32
N GLY A 31 -0.08 6.73 0.91
CA GLY A 31 -0.87 6.99 -0.29
C GLY A 31 -1.87 8.14 -0.11
N ALA A 32 -2.79 8.27 -1.07
CA ALA A 32 -3.82 9.30 -1.06
C ALA A 32 -4.88 9.09 0.04
N VAL A 33 -5.58 10.17 0.41
CA VAL A 33 -6.53 10.20 1.54
C VAL A 33 -7.69 9.21 1.43
N HIS A 34 -8.09 8.85 0.21
CA HIS A 34 -9.17 7.89 -0.06
C HIS A 34 -8.69 6.43 -0.04
N ALA A 35 -7.38 6.18 -0.02
CA ALA A 35 -6.87 4.82 -0.12
C ALA A 35 -7.18 4.02 1.15
N TYR A 36 -7.47 2.73 0.96
CA TYR A 36 -7.64 1.76 2.01
C TYR A 36 -6.30 1.27 2.55
N VAL A 37 -6.26 1.05 3.85
CA VAL A 37 -5.19 0.36 4.57
C VAL A 37 -5.77 -0.86 5.28
N LYS A 38 -5.05 -1.98 5.23
CA LYS A 38 -5.39 -3.20 5.97
C LYS A 38 -4.87 -3.08 7.41
N VAL A 39 -5.74 -3.32 8.38
CA VAL A 39 -5.46 -3.32 9.81
C VAL A 39 -6.02 -4.60 10.40
N GLY A 40 -5.16 -5.61 10.55
CA GLY A 40 -5.53 -7.00 10.81
C GLY A 40 -6.43 -7.52 9.69
N ASP A 41 -7.60 -8.04 10.07
CA ASP A 41 -8.59 -8.56 9.11
C ASP A 41 -9.55 -7.48 8.57
N LYS A 42 -9.39 -6.22 8.97
CA LYS A 42 -10.26 -5.10 8.57
C LYS A 42 -9.56 -4.16 7.60
N THR A 43 -10.35 -3.38 6.87
CA THR A 43 -9.87 -2.24 6.09
C THR A 43 -10.34 -0.93 6.73
N ARG A 44 -9.56 0.14 6.53
CA ARG A 44 -9.88 1.51 6.96
C ARG A 44 -9.42 2.49 5.89
N TYR A 45 -9.99 3.69 5.85
CA TYR A 45 -9.42 4.76 5.01
C TYR A 45 -8.20 5.39 5.67
N LEU A 46 -7.18 5.75 4.88
CA LEU A 46 -6.02 6.49 5.38
C LEU A 46 -6.42 7.82 6.05
N SER A 47 -7.45 8.49 5.52
CA SER A 47 -7.98 9.74 6.08
C SER A 47 -8.60 9.60 7.46
N GLU A 48 -8.99 8.39 7.87
CA GLU A 48 -9.58 8.13 9.19
C GLU A 48 -8.54 7.81 10.26
N LEU A 49 -7.28 7.56 9.87
CA LEU A 49 -6.22 7.29 10.81
C LEU A 49 -5.89 8.54 11.62
N LYS A 50 -5.67 8.35 12.92
CA LYS A 50 -5.20 9.39 13.84
C LYS A 50 -4.13 8.85 14.78
N SER A 51 -3.45 9.74 15.49
CA SER A 51 -2.47 9.35 16.51
C SER A 51 -3.11 8.44 17.55
N GLY A 52 -2.42 7.36 17.91
CA GLY A 52 -2.89 6.33 18.84
C GLY A 52 -3.65 5.18 18.19
N ASP A 53 -4.02 5.28 16.90
CA ASP A 53 -4.65 4.17 16.20
C ASP A 53 -3.66 3.02 15.97
N ASN A 54 -4.16 1.79 16.06
CA ASN A 54 -3.42 0.60 15.68
C ASN A 54 -3.39 0.44 14.15
N VAL A 55 -2.25 -0.01 13.64
CA VAL A 55 -2.04 -0.38 12.23
C VAL A 55 -1.28 -1.70 12.14
N THR A 56 -1.39 -2.37 11.00
CA THR A 56 -0.57 -3.55 10.68
C THR A 56 0.60 -3.12 9.81
N ILE A 57 1.81 -3.48 10.25
CA ILE A 57 3.03 -3.35 9.45
C ILE A 57 3.36 -4.74 8.92
N VAL A 58 3.66 -4.82 7.62
CA VAL A 58 3.94 -6.05 6.90
C VAL A 58 5.32 -5.94 6.26
N ASP A 59 6.12 -7.01 6.30
CA ASP A 59 7.39 -7.10 5.57
C ASP A 59 7.23 -7.83 4.22
N ALA A 60 8.31 -7.90 3.43
CA ALA A 60 8.31 -8.57 2.13
C ALA A 60 8.03 -10.09 2.20
N HIS A 61 8.18 -10.70 3.38
CA HIS A 61 7.88 -12.12 3.61
C HIS A 61 6.43 -12.34 4.07
N GLY A 62 5.64 -11.28 4.19
CA GLY A 62 4.27 -11.33 4.68
C GLY A 62 4.15 -11.44 6.20
N ASN A 63 5.25 -11.32 6.96
CA ASN A 63 5.17 -11.29 8.42
C ASN A 63 4.50 -9.99 8.86
N GLN A 64 3.64 -10.10 9.88
CA GLN A 64 2.86 -8.98 10.36
C GLN A 64 3.24 -8.63 11.79
N ARG A 65 3.30 -7.33 12.08
CA ARG A 65 3.37 -6.82 13.46
C ARG A 65 2.42 -5.65 13.64
N ALA A 66 1.91 -5.51 14.86
CA ALA A 66 1.16 -4.32 15.24
C ALA A 66 2.09 -3.09 15.35
N GLY A 67 1.59 -1.94 14.93
CA GLY A 67 2.20 -0.63 15.13
C GLY A 67 1.16 0.37 15.64
N ILE A 68 1.65 1.44 16.27
CA ILE A 68 0.80 2.56 16.72
C ILE A 68 1.14 3.78 15.87
N VAL A 69 0.12 4.43 15.33
CA VAL A 69 0.28 5.69 14.58
C VAL A 69 0.74 6.77 15.55
N GLY A 70 1.96 7.26 15.38
CA GLY A 70 2.46 8.41 16.17
C GLY A 70 1.85 9.74 15.72
N ARG A 71 1.80 9.97 14.40
CA ARG A 71 1.25 11.18 13.78
C ARG A 71 0.80 10.91 12.36
N VAL A 72 -0.30 11.54 11.96
CA VAL A 72 -0.74 11.62 10.56
C VAL A 72 -0.46 13.01 10.01
N LYS A 73 0.11 13.06 8.81
CA LYS A 73 0.37 14.31 8.07
C LYS A 73 -0.30 14.18 6.71
N ILE A 74 -1.19 15.12 6.42
CA ILE A 74 -1.83 15.24 5.10
C ILE A 74 -1.26 16.49 4.44
N GLU A 75 -0.74 16.34 3.23
CA GLU A 75 -0.17 17.44 2.45
C GLU A 75 -0.62 17.36 0.99
N ARG A 76 -0.56 18.49 0.28
CA ARG A 76 -0.86 18.56 -1.15
C ARG A 76 0.44 18.46 -1.95
N ARG A 77 0.51 17.48 -2.84
CA ARG A 77 1.67 17.19 -3.70
C ARG A 77 1.20 16.66 -5.05
N PRO A 78 2.05 16.69 -6.09
CA PRO A 78 1.82 15.91 -7.30
C PRO A 78 1.64 14.43 -6.95
N LEU A 79 0.65 13.80 -7.56
CA LEU A 79 0.33 12.39 -7.37
C LEU A 79 0.58 11.62 -8.67
N MET A 80 0.79 10.32 -8.54
CA MET A 80 0.92 9.36 -9.64
C MET A 80 -0.11 8.25 -9.43
N LEU A 81 -0.82 7.89 -10.49
CA LEU A 81 -1.65 6.69 -10.53
C LEU A 81 -0.75 5.50 -10.88
N VAL A 82 -0.74 4.50 -10.02
CA VAL A 82 -0.10 3.21 -10.26
C VAL A 82 -1.20 2.18 -10.46
N GLU A 83 -1.11 1.42 -11.55
CA GLU A 83 -1.98 0.29 -11.84
C GLU A 83 -1.14 -0.98 -11.89
N ALA A 84 -1.67 -2.07 -11.34
CA ALA A 84 -1.07 -3.40 -11.44
C ALA A 84 -2.14 -4.41 -11.85
N GLU A 85 -1.73 -5.38 -12.66
CA GLU A 85 -2.56 -6.53 -13.01
C GLU A 85 -2.25 -7.69 -12.07
N VAL A 86 -3.28 -8.26 -11.46
CA VAL A 86 -3.20 -9.46 -10.61
C VAL A 86 -4.35 -10.38 -10.96
N GLU A 87 -4.04 -11.60 -11.39
CA GLU A 87 -5.03 -12.61 -11.79
C GLU A 87 -6.07 -12.09 -12.80
N GLY A 88 -5.62 -11.29 -13.79
CA GLY A 88 -6.48 -10.67 -14.81
C GLY A 88 -7.35 -9.51 -14.31
N ASN A 89 -7.16 -9.06 -13.07
CA ASN A 89 -7.85 -7.91 -12.49
C ASN A 89 -6.90 -6.73 -12.34
N ILE A 90 -7.41 -5.51 -12.57
CA ILE A 90 -6.63 -4.29 -12.38
C ILE A 90 -6.89 -3.73 -10.98
N ILE A 91 -5.83 -3.59 -10.21
CA ILE A 91 -5.84 -2.88 -8.93
C ILE A 91 -5.07 -1.56 -9.08
N LYS A 92 -5.46 -0.57 -8.29
CA LYS A 92 -4.97 0.80 -8.42
C LYS A 92 -4.50 1.34 -7.09
N ASN A 93 -3.53 2.24 -7.12
CA ASN A 93 -3.18 3.09 -6.00
C ASN A 93 -2.74 4.46 -6.49
N ILE A 94 -3.00 5.49 -5.71
CA ILE A 94 -2.53 6.84 -5.98
C ILE A 94 -1.50 7.20 -4.91
N LEU A 95 -0.27 7.39 -5.35
CA LEU A 95 0.88 7.68 -4.49
C LEU A 95 1.42 9.09 -4.79
N GLN A 96 2.09 9.70 -3.83
CA GLN A 96 2.78 10.97 -4.07
C GLN A 96 3.93 10.76 -5.04
N ASN A 97 3.99 11.47 -6.17
CA ASN A 97 5.10 11.38 -7.12
C ASN A 97 6.40 11.99 -6.54
N ALA A 98 7.24 11.15 -5.93
CA ALA A 98 8.56 11.50 -5.41
C ALA A 98 9.46 10.26 -5.28
N GLU A 99 10.76 10.43 -5.47
CA GLU A 99 11.77 9.34 -5.42
C GLU A 99 11.84 8.61 -4.07
N THR A 100 11.48 9.30 -2.98
CA THR A 100 11.48 8.71 -1.64
C THR A 100 10.31 7.75 -1.43
N ILE A 101 9.30 7.76 -2.29
CA ILE A 101 8.15 6.87 -2.18
C ILE A 101 8.45 5.63 -3.01
N LYS A 102 8.43 4.48 -2.34
CA LYS A 102 8.82 3.23 -2.97
C LYS A 102 7.75 2.17 -2.77
N LEU A 103 7.53 1.36 -3.80
CA LEU A 103 6.86 0.07 -3.69
C LEU A 103 7.92 -1.00 -3.44
N VAL A 104 7.49 -2.20 -3.06
CA VAL A 104 8.40 -3.35 -2.88
C VAL A 104 8.24 -4.28 -4.07
N ASP A 105 9.35 -4.68 -4.69
CA ASP A 105 9.37 -5.62 -5.82
C ASP A 105 9.19 -7.08 -5.34
N THR A 106 9.13 -8.02 -6.28
CA THR A 106 8.98 -9.46 -5.99
C THR A 106 10.19 -10.09 -5.29
N ASN A 107 11.35 -9.44 -5.28
CA ASN A 107 12.54 -9.85 -4.54
C ASN A 107 12.57 -9.29 -3.11
N GLY A 108 11.64 -8.41 -2.75
CA GLY A 108 11.62 -7.71 -1.46
C GLY A 108 12.42 -6.41 -1.44
N GLU A 109 12.89 -5.95 -2.61
CA GLU A 109 13.67 -4.73 -2.75
C GLU A 109 12.78 -3.52 -3.08
N PRO A 110 13.11 -2.32 -2.59
CA PRO A 110 12.25 -1.17 -2.77
C PRO A 110 12.51 -0.47 -4.12
N ILE A 111 11.46 -0.33 -4.94
CA ILE A 111 11.46 0.36 -6.23
C ILE A 111 10.85 1.76 -6.10
N SER A 112 11.60 2.78 -6.51
CA SER A 112 11.12 4.16 -6.57
C SER A 112 9.97 4.27 -7.56
N ILE A 113 8.85 4.88 -7.15
CA ILE A 113 7.75 5.15 -8.08
C ILE A 113 8.13 6.11 -9.21
N ALA A 114 9.20 6.91 -9.03
CA ALA A 114 9.69 7.82 -10.08
C ALA A 114 10.43 7.06 -11.19
N GLU A 115 10.90 5.85 -10.89
CA GLU A 115 11.63 4.96 -11.81
C GLU A 115 10.77 3.79 -12.30
N LEU A 116 9.59 3.59 -11.69
CA LEU A 116 8.64 2.54 -12.04
C LEU A 116 8.17 2.69 -13.49
N LYS A 117 8.18 1.58 -14.23
CA LYS A 117 7.78 1.50 -15.63
C LYS A 117 6.85 0.31 -15.87
N PRO A 118 6.05 0.34 -16.97
CA PRO A 118 5.27 -0.81 -17.37
C PRO A 118 6.14 -2.07 -17.52
N GLY A 119 5.70 -3.16 -16.90
CA GLY A 119 6.41 -4.43 -16.86
C GLY A 119 7.20 -4.68 -15.57
N ASP A 120 7.38 -3.66 -14.71
CA ASP A 120 7.92 -3.90 -13.36
C ASP A 120 6.90 -4.63 -12.49
N GLU A 121 7.37 -5.59 -11.71
CA GLU A 121 6.54 -6.37 -10.80
C GLU A 121 6.68 -5.87 -9.35
N VAL A 122 5.55 -5.75 -8.65
CA VAL A 122 5.50 -5.26 -7.27
C VAL A 122 4.66 -6.17 -6.39
N MET A 123 4.98 -6.22 -5.11
CA MET A 123 4.24 -6.97 -4.11
C MET A 123 2.90 -6.31 -3.80
N VAL A 124 1.85 -7.14 -3.85
CA VAL A 124 0.48 -6.74 -3.55
C VAL A 124 -0.18 -7.79 -2.67
N HIS A 125 -1.12 -7.34 -1.84
CA HIS A 125 -2.09 -8.16 -1.16
C HIS A 125 -3.41 -8.06 -1.91
N TYR A 126 -3.86 -9.19 -2.47
CA TYR A 126 -5.08 -9.27 -3.25
C TYR A 126 -6.05 -10.24 -2.57
N GLU A 127 -7.26 -9.76 -2.27
CA GLU A 127 -8.37 -10.54 -1.70
C GLU A 127 -9.48 -10.76 -2.74
N GLY A 128 -9.13 -10.79 -4.03
CA GLY A 128 -10.05 -11.13 -5.10
C GLY A 128 -9.88 -12.58 -5.53
N GLY A 129 -11.01 -13.20 -5.87
CA GLY A 129 -11.06 -14.49 -6.53
C GLY A 129 -12.45 -14.67 -7.11
N ALA A 130 -12.52 -15.05 -8.38
CA ALA A 130 -13.74 -15.62 -8.95
C ALA A 130 -14.02 -16.94 -8.21
N ARG A 131 -15.00 -16.95 -7.30
CA ARG A 131 -15.33 -18.17 -6.56
C ARG A 131 -16.29 -19.03 -7.37
N HIS A 132 -15.82 -20.15 -7.92
CA HIS A 132 -16.70 -21.21 -8.40
C HIS A 132 -16.53 -22.49 -7.56
N PHE A 133 -17.61 -22.88 -6.90
CA PHE A 133 -17.79 -24.10 -6.09
C PHE A 133 -16.96 -24.23 -4.79
N GLY A 134 -17.23 -23.36 -3.81
CA GLY A 134 -16.79 -23.63 -2.43
C GLY A 134 -16.94 -22.53 -1.39
N MET A 135 -17.72 -21.48 -1.68
CA MET A 135 -18.24 -20.44 -0.77
C MET A 135 -17.25 -19.48 -0.06
N LYS A 136 -17.25 -18.21 -0.52
CA LYS A 136 -17.72 -17.02 0.24
C LYS A 136 -18.67 -16.33 -0.72
N VAL A 137 -19.74 -15.80 -0.18
CA VAL A 137 -20.68 -14.95 -0.90
C VAL A 137 -19.92 -13.70 -1.35
N GLU A 138 -19.89 -13.47 -2.66
CA GLU A 138 -19.39 -12.25 -3.29
C GLU A 138 -20.44 -11.15 -3.05
N GLU A 139 -20.13 -10.18 -2.19
CA GLU A 139 -20.83 -8.90 -2.24
C GLU A 139 -20.20 -8.10 -3.37
N THR A 140 -20.97 -7.76 -4.40
CA THR A 140 -20.47 -7.02 -5.57
C THR A 140 -20.29 -5.55 -5.19
N ILE A 141 -19.16 -5.22 -4.58
CA ILE A 141 -18.75 -3.83 -4.34
C ILE A 141 -17.97 -3.36 -5.59
N ILE A 142 -18.55 -2.42 -6.33
CA ILE A 142 -17.89 -1.79 -7.48
C ILE A 142 -17.26 -0.48 -7.02
N GLU A 143 -15.94 -0.44 -6.97
CA GLU A 143 -15.14 0.76 -6.68
C GLU A 143 -14.61 1.33 -8.01
N LYS A 144 -15.04 2.55 -8.40
CA LYS A 144 -14.71 3.21 -9.69
C LYS A 144 -13.76 4.38 -9.52
#